data_AF-I9PUS3-F1
#
_entry.id   AF-I9PUS3-F1
#
_cell.length_a   1.000
_cell.length_b   1.000
_cell.length_c   1.000
_cell.angle_alpha   90.00
_cell.angle_beta   90.00
_cell.angle_gamma   90.00
#
_symmetry.space_group_name_H-M   'P 1'
#
loop_
_entity.id
_entity.type
_entity.pdbx_description
1 polymer ?
#
loop_
_entity_poly.entity_id
_entity_poly.type
_entity_poly.pdbx_seq_one_letter_code
_entity_poly.pdbx_strand_id
1 'polypeptide(L)'
;EIPADEVRIKLVKDIEISGEWTPIKFPVREFDGNGHTITFDGIRVVIEESSKGVFDVGLFEEMGGEKEAVVKDLTLAGDMTIDAQKREDGYSLLAGSLAGKFKNGCIKNCTSKVDISFADNKGICTLCLGGLVGDLDSYGSEVEVALRGKIINEGNLTVNPCSDAYIGGVIGRATNYGKIFIKENVCVENKGDLTVQWKADAQPDHSYIGGVVGLFKTNETDIEHLHNWGNIRLDTQNTSATFNIGGVCGELTPHNYERIYPLDLYNAGNIEIKHDLLAEFSAIGGVIGSFGGSSFHQVVNEGKIIVSGKGCKYISGLLGSESSIHGNCYLHSCCVDKVGAYPVWNISYHPVTKQVPCKENHPTNQK
;
A
#
# COMPACT_ATOMS: atom_id res chain seq x y z
N GLU A 1 7.65 17.82 -34.36
CA GLU A 1 6.87 17.01 -33.42
C GLU A 1 7.79 16.62 -32.27
N ILE A 2 7.31 16.65 -31.03
CA ILE A 2 8.06 16.16 -29.87
C ILE A 2 7.76 14.66 -29.79
N PRO A 3 8.76 13.77 -29.68
CA PRO A 3 8.53 12.35 -29.41
C PRO A 3 7.62 12.21 -28.18
N ALA A 4 6.62 11.32 -28.23
CA ALA A 4 5.64 11.20 -27.16
C ALA A 4 6.29 10.93 -25.79
N ASP A 5 7.44 10.25 -25.79
CA ASP A 5 8.24 9.92 -24.62
C ASP A 5 9.21 11.03 -24.14
N GLU A 6 9.20 12.20 -24.78
CA GLU A 6 9.89 13.42 -24.32
C GLU A 6 8.93 14.49 -23.78
N VAL A 7 7.63 14.20 -23.76
CA VAL A 7 6.61 15.16 -23.31
C VAL A 7 6.83 15.54 -21.86
N ARG A 8 6.91 16.86 -21.63
CA ARG A 8 6.99 17.47 -20.30
C ARG A 8 5.81 18.41 -20.12
N ILE A 9 5.08 18.22 -19.03
CA ILE A 9 3.89 18.99 -18.71
C ILE A 9 4.14 19.71 -17.39
N LYS A 10 3.75 20.98 -17.35
CA LYS A 10 3.80 21.80 -16.14
C LYS A 10 2.46 22.50 -15.95
N LEU A 11 1.89 22.36 -14.76
CA LEU A 11 0.68 23.11 -14.40
C LEU A 11 1.05 24.58 -14.16
N VAL A 12 0.19 25.47 -14.64
CA VAL A 12 0.31 26.94 -14.46
C VAL A 12 -0.81 27.52 -13.60
N LYS A 13 -1.78 26.68 -13.24
CA LYS A 13 -2.94 26.95 -12.39
C LYS A 13 -3.54 25.63 -11.95
N ASP A 14 -4.40 25.68 -10.94
CA ASP A 14 -5.22 24.55 -10.54
C ASP A 14 -6.19 24.16 -11.66
N ILE A 15 -6.53 22.87 -11.71
CA ILE A 15 -7.42 22.28 -12.71
C ILE A 15 -8.54 21.53 -12.00
N GLU A 16 -9.74 21.64 -12.53
CA GLU A 16 -10.89 20.83 -12.12
C GLU A 16 -11.27 19.90 -13.27
N ILE A 17 -11.52 18.64 -12.95
CA ILE A 17 -11.97 17.59 -13.87
C ILE A 17 -13.35 17.16 -13.38
N SER A 18 -14.38 17.40 -14.21
CA SER A 18 -15.78 17.08 -13.91
C SER A 18 -16.38 16.23 -15.03
N GLY A 19 -17.35 15.37 -14.69
CA GLY A 19 -18.10 14.57 -15.67
C GLY A 19 -17.41 13.27 -16.07
N GLU A 20 -17.60 12.83 -17.32
CA GLU A 20 -16.94 11.61 -17.82
C GLU A 20 -15.44 11.86 -17.93
N TRP A 21 -14.65 11.04 -17.23
CA TRP A 21 -13.19 11.11 -17.23
C TRP A 21 -12.60 9.81 -17.76
N THR A 22 -11.62 9.95 -18.64
CA THR A 22 -10.75 8.85 -19.05
C THR A 22 -9.32 9.17 -18.63
N PRO A 23 -8.61 8.24 -17.96
CA PRO A 23 -7.21 8.45 -17.59
C PRO A 23 -6.31 8.84 -18.76
N ILE A 24 -5.24 9.60 -18.50
CA ILE A 24 -4.25 9.97 -19.51
C ILE A 24 -3.47 8.71 -19.94
N LYS A 25 -3.45 8.43 -21.26
CA LYS A 25 -2.91 7.18 -21.84
C LYS A 25 -1.61 7.32 -22.65
N PHE A 26 -1.06 8.53 -22.78
CA PHE A 26 0.17 8.75 -23.53
C PHE A 26 1.36 8.90 -22.58
N PRO A 27 2.57 8.48 -22.98
CA PRO A 27 3.74 8.57 -22.13
C PRO A 27 4.07 10.02 -21.81
N VAL A 28 4.47 10.28 -20.56
CA VAL A 28 4.89 11.60 -20.09
C VAL A 28 6.21 11.42 -19.36
N ARG A 29 7.27 12.11 -19.82
CA ARG A 29 8.59 12.07 -19.18
C ARG A 29 8.58 12.84 -17.86
N GLU A 30 7.89 13.97 -17.82
CA GLU A 30 7.79 14.79 -16.61
C GLU A 30 6.40 15.41 -16.50
N PHE A 31 5.77 15.23 -15.35
CA PHE A 31 4.56 15.94 -14.95
C PHE A 31 4.85 16.75 -13.68
N ASP A 32 4.99 18.05 -13.85
CA ASP A 32 5.27 19.01 -12.78
C ASP A 32 3.96 19.71 -12.38
N GLY A 33 3.43 19.33 -11.22
CA GLY A 33 2.29 20.01 -10.62
C GLY A 33 2.60 21.45 -10.23
N ASN A 34 3.88 21.82 -10.06
CA ASN A 34 4.33 23.18 -9.72
C ASN A 34 3.62 23.76 -8.49
N GLY A 35 3.27 22.90 -7.53
CA GLY A 35 2.51 23.24 -6.33
C GLY A 35 1.00 23.42 -6.55
N HIS A 36 0.48 23.14 -7.74
CA HIS A 36 -0.93 23.23 -8.07
C HIS A 36 -1.71 21.95 -7.74
N THR A 37 -3.03 22.10 -7.71
CA THR A 37 -3.98 21.03 -7.44
C THR A 37 -4.74 20.63 -8.70
N ILE A 38 -4.98 19.33 -8.88
CA ILE A 38 -6.00 18.81 -9.78
C ILE A 38 -7.13 18.22 -8.92
N THR A 39 -8.35 18.72 -9.11
CA THR A 39 -9.54 18.28 -8.38
C THR A 39 -10.40 17.39 -9.27
N PHE A 40 -10.73 16.19 -8.79
CA PHE A 40 -11.74 15.30 -9.35
C PHE A 40 -13.09 15.65 -8.73
N ASP A 41 -13.99 16.26 -9.51
CA ASP A 41 -15.34 16.63 -9.06
C ASP A 41 -16.34 15.56 -9.47
N GLY A 42 -16.66 14.64 -8.54
CA GLY A 42 -17.69 13.62 -8.78
C GLY A 42 -17.31 12.58 -9.84
N ILE A 43 -16.03 12.22 -9.95
CA ILE A 43 -15.58 11.32 -11.03
C ILE A 43 -16.10 9.91 -10.78
N ARG A 44 -16.82 9.39 -11.77
CA ARG A 44 -17.28 7.99 -11.78
C ARG A 44 -16.65 7.23 -12.93
N VAL A 45 -15.92 6.18 -12.58
CA VAL A 45 -15.36 5.20 -13.53
C VAL A 45 -16.25 3.97 -13.50
N VAL A 46 -16.79 3.58 -14.65
CA VAL A 46 -17.63 2.39 -14.78
C VAL A 46 -16.88 1.32 -15.57
N ILE A 47 -16.68 0.15 -14.96
CA ILE A 47 -16.13 -1.01 -15.67
C ILE A 47 -17.32 -1.84 -16.18
N GLU A 48 -17.60 -1.72 -17.48
CA GLU A 48 -18.77 -2.33 -18.12
C GLU A 48 -18.73 -3.86 -18.14
N GLU A 49 -19.91 -4.47 -18.21
CA GLU A 49 -20.13 -5.93 -18.17
C GLU A 49 -19.25 -6.73 -19.14
N SER A 50 -19.05 -6.24 -20.36
CA SER A 50 -18.30 -6.93 -21.42
C SER A 50 -16.77 -6.74 -21.37
N SER A 51 -16.27 -5.93 -20.44
CA SER A 51 -14.86 -5.51 -20.42
C SER A 51 -13.96 -6.65 -19.93
N LYS A 52 -12.84 -6.91 -20.62
CA LYS A 52 -11.88 -7.97 -20.27
C LYS A 52 -10.48 -7.42 -20.06
N GLY A 53 -9.72 -8.04 -19.15
CA GLY A 53 -8.31 -7.73 -18.91
C GLY A 53 -8.06 -6.99 -17.59
N VAL A 54 -7.01 -6.16 -17.61
CA VAL A 54 -6.57 -5.30 -16.52
C VAL A 54 -7.09 -3.89 -16.77
N PHE A 55 -7.60 -3.24 -15.74
CA PHE A 55 -8.03 -1.84 -15.79
C PHE A 55 -7.15 -1.02 -14.86
N ASP A 56 -6.61 0.07 -15.39
CA ASP A 56 -5.79 0.99 -14.63
C ASP A 56 -6.50 2.33 -14.49
N VAL A 57 -6.66 2.80 -13.25
CA VAL A 57 -7.46 3.98 -12.92
C VAL A 57 -6.64 4.98 -12.12
N GLY A 58 -6.63 6.23 -12.58
CA GLY A 58 -6.02 7.38 -11.93
C GLY A 58 -6.06 8.62 -12.83
N LEU A 59 -5.30 9.66 -12.47
CA LEU A 59 -4.97 10.74 -13.41
C LEU A 59 -4.31 10.16 -14.68
N PHE A 60 -3.39 9.22 -14.48
CA PHE A 60 -2.76 8.41 -15.52
C PHE A 60 -3.28 6.98 -15.47
N GLU A 61 -3.43 6.35 -16.64
CA GLU A 61 -3.65 4.90 -16.72
C GLU A 61 -2.39 4.20 -16.20
N GLU A 62 -1.29 4.40 -16.93
CA GLU A 62 0.05 3.96 -16.59
C GLU A 62 1.01 5.15 -16.70
N MET A 63 1.96 5.24 -15.77
CA MET A 63 3.05 6.21 -15.87
C MET A 63 4.41 5.55 -15.72
N GLY A 64 5.38 6.02 -16.50
CA GLY A 64 6.76 5.53 -16.51
C GLY A 64 7.04 4.47 -17.56
N GLY A 65 7.97 3.55 -17.29
CA GLY A 65 8.43 2.53 -18.25
C GLY A 65 9.94 2.56 -18.49
N GLU A 66 10.42 2.29 -19.70
CA GLU A 66 11.87 2.25 -19.99
C GLU A 66 12.58 3.60 -19.77
N LYS A 67 11.84 4.70 -19.89
CA LYS A 67 12.34 6.06 -19.71
C LYS A 67 11.78 6.64 -18.42
N GLU A 68 12.51 6.47 -17.31
CA GLU A 68 12.33 7.10 -15.98
C GLU A 68 11.40 8.34 -15.93
N ALA A 69 10.09 8.14 -15.74
CA ALA A 69 9.16 9.27 -15.66
C ALA A 69 9.25 9.96 -14.29
N VAL A 70 9.00 11.27 -14.26
CA VAL A 70 8.97 12.04 -13.01
C VAL A 70 7.61 12.69 -12.82
N VAL A 71 6.97 12.46 -11.68
CA VAL A 71 5.84 13.26 -11.19
C VAL A 71 6.31 14.03 -9.99
N LYS A 72 6.07 15.34 -9.96
CA LYS A 72 6.48 16.15 -8.82
C LYS A 72 5.53 17.28 -8.46
N ASP A 73 5.58 17.65 -7.18
CA ASP A 73 5.01 18.89 -6.63
C ASP A 73 3.52 19.04 -7.00
N LEU A 74 2.75 17.96 -6.83
CA LEU A 74 1.35 17.84 -7.28
C LEU A 74 0.44 17.47 -6.11
N THR A 75 -0.70 18.17 -6.01
CA THR A 75 -1.82 17.74 -5.16
C THR A 75 -2.98 17.23 -6.01
N LEU A 76 -3.53 16.09 -5.62
CA LEU A 76 -4.76 15.52 -6.20
C LEU A 76 -5.84 15.60 -5.13
N ALA A 77 -7.05 16.04 -5.46
CA ALA A 77 -8.13 16.23 -4.48
C ALA A 77 -9.49 15.83 -5.06
N GLY A 78 -10.50 15.70 -4.19
CA GLY A 78 -11.89 15.43 -4.57
C GLY A 78 -12.29 13.97 -4.34
N ASP A 79 -13.13 13.43 -5.21
CA ASP A 79 -13.68 12.09 -5.06
C ASP A 79 -13.63 11.28 -6.36
N MET A 80 -13.41 9.99 -6.20
CA MET A 80 -13.38 9.03 -7.30
C MET A 80 -14.17 7.78 -6.89
N THR A 81 -15.19 7.45 -7.68
CA THR A 81 -15.99 6.24 -7.50
C THR A 81 -15.76 5.28 -8.66
N ILE A 82 -15.30 4.07 -8.37
CA ILE A 82 -15.10 3.00 -9.33
C ILE A 82 -16.21 1.97 -9.13
N ASP A 83 -17.12 1.87 -10.09
CA ASP A 83 -18.25 0.94 -10.09
C ASP A 83 -17.99 -0.17 -11.11
N ALA A 84 -17.71 -1.37 -10.60
CA ALA A 84 -17.49 -2.53 -11.43
C ALA A 84 -18.78 -3.35 -11.58
N GLN A 85 -19.25 -3.43 -12.82
CA GLN A 85 -20.50 -4.10 -13.16
C GLN A 85 -20.28 -5.47 -13.81
N LYS A 86 -19.04 -5.97 -13.85
CA LYS A 86 -18.63 -7.14 -14.63
C LYS A 86 -19.36 -8.45 -14.25
N ARG A 87 -19.66 -9.30 -15.25
CA ARG A 87 -20.24 -10.64 -15.07
C ARG A 87 -19.28 -11.75 -15.51
N GLU A 88 -19.26 -12.82 -14.71
CA GLU A 88 -18.83 -14.19 -15.06
C GLU A 88 -17.35 -14.44 -15.42
N ASP A 89 -16.54 -13.41 -15.70
CA ASP A 89 -15.09 -13.54 -15.94
C ASP A 89 -14.28 -12.70 -14.93
N GLY A 90 -13.28 -13.29 -14.27
CA GLY A 90 -12.35 -12.56 -13.41
C GLY A 90 -11.67 -11.37 -14.12
N TYR A 91 -11.24 -10.36 -13.36
CA TYR A 91 -10.49 -9.20 -13.85
C TYR A 91 -9.55 -8.66 -12.79
N SER A 92 -8.63 -7.79 -13.20
CA SER A 92 -7.79 -7.04 -12.28
C SER A 92 -8.04 -5.54 -12.41
N LEU A 93 -8.07 -4.85 -11.28
CA LEU A 93 -8.16 -3.40 -11.22
C LEU A 93 -6.96 -2.87 -10.44
N LEU A 94 -6.19 -1.98 -11.04
CA LEU A 94 -5.12 -1.24 -10.38
C LEU A 94 -5.58 0.22 -10.30
N ALA A 95 -5.72 0.75 -9.08
CA ALA A 95 -6.30 2.06 -8.87
C ALA A 95 -5.52 2.89 -7.87
N GLY A 96 -5.33 4.16 -8.21
CA GLY A 96 -4.88 5.20 -7.29
C GLY A 96 -5.10 6.58 -7.88
N SER A 97 -5.10 7.63 -7.05
CA SER A 97 -5.43 8.96 -7.55
C SER A 97 -4.48 9.43 -8.65
N LEU A 98 -3.19 9.08 -8.54
CA LEU A 98 -2.16 9.46 -9.51
C LEU A 98 -2.15 8.49 -10.68
N ALA A 99 -2.04 7.19 -10.41
CA ALA A 99 -1.99 6.18 -11.45
C ALA A 99 -2.52 4.82 -10.99
N GLY A 100 -3.11 4.08 -11.93
CA GLY A 100 -3.36 2.66 -11.70
C GLY A 100 -2.04 1.91 -11.60
N LYS A 101 -1.13 2.17 -12.53
CA LYS A 101 0.21 1.59 -12.55
C LYS A 101 1.32 2.63 -12.67
N PHE A 102 2.37 2.52 -11.85
CA PHE A 102 3.57 3.35 -11.94
C PHE A 102 4.81 2.47 -12.08
N LYS A 103 5.54 2.63 -13.18
CA LYS A 103 6.73 1.83 -13.50
C LYS A 103 7.97 2.69 -13.52
N ASN A 104 9.10 2.23 -12.97
CA ASN A 104 10.44 2.73 -13.33
C ASN A 104 10.52 4.28 -13.44
N GLY A 105 10.57 5.00 -12.32
CA GLY A 105 10.47 6.46 -12.32
C GLY A 105 10.54 7.08 -10.93
N CYS A 106 10.19 8.36 -10.81
CA CYS A 106 10.23 9.09 -9.55
C CYS A 106 8.90 9.79 -9.25
N ILE A 107 8.41 9.58 -8.03
CA ILE A 107 7.31 10.36 -7.46
C ILE A 107 7.92 11.25 -6.37
N LYS A 108 7.68 12.56 -6.46
CA LYS A 108 8.28 13.54 -5.56
C LYS A 108 7.28 14.55 -5.04
N ASN A 109 7.17 14.74 -3.72
CA ASN A 109 6.31 15.79 -3.14
C ASN A 109 4.86 15.74 -3.66
N CYS A 110 4.27 14.54 -3.73
CA CYS A 110 2.92 14.34 -4.22
C CYS A 110 1.97 14.04 -3.05
N THR A 111 0.81 14.69 -3.05
CA THR A 111 -0.23 14.46 -2.04
C THR A 111 -1.55 14.08 -2.70
N SER A 112 -2.14 12.97 -2.27
CA SER A 112 -3.53 12.64 -2.57
C SER A 112 -4.42 13.05 -1.41
N LYS A 113 -5.48 13.78 -1.71
CA LYS A 113 -6.62 14.08 -0.84
C LYS A 113 -7.91 13.56 -1.48
N VAL A 114 -7.79 12.52 -2.29
CA VAL A 114 -8.90 11.95 -3.05
C VAL A 114 -9.53 10.85 -2.24
N ASP A 115 -10.82 10.96 -1.96
CA ASP A 115 -11.59 9.83 -1.45
C ASP A 115 -11.84 8.85 -2.60
N ILE A 116 -11.29 7.64 -2.50
CA ILE A 116 -11.45 6.60 -3.53
C ILE A 116 -12.40 5.53 -3.00
N SER A 117 -13.51 5.34 -3.70
CA SER A 117 -14.44 4.26 -3.42
C SER A 117 -14.46 3.26 -4.56
N PHE A 118 -14.41 1.97 -4.23
CA PHE A 118 -14.56 0.87 -5.16
C PHE A 118 -15.72 -0.01 -4.74
N ALA A 119 -16.57 -0.35 -5.70
CA ALA A 119 -17.63 -1.32 -5.52
C ALA A 119 -17.65 -2.37 -6.63
N ASP A 120 -17.60 -3.64 -6.23
CA ASP A 120 -17.84 -4.79 -7.10
C ASP A 120 -18.87 -5.70 -6.43
N ASN A 121 -20.14 -5.52 -6.80
CA ASN A 121 -21.26 -6.30 -6.23
C ASN A 121 -21.14 -7.81 -6.49
N LYS A 122 -20.23 -8.25 -7.38
CA LYS A 122 -19.96 -9.65 -7.65
C LYS A 122 -18.72 -10.16 -6.92
N GLY A 123 -17.80 -9.29 -6.51
CA GLY A 123 -16.55 -9.64 -5.84
C GLY A 123 -15.77 -10.70 -6.62
N ILE A 124 -15.40 -10.36 -7.85
CA ILE A 124 -14.62 -11.23 -8.76
C ILE A 124 -13.30 -10.57 -9.21
N CYS A 125 -12.97 -9.45 -8.60
CA CYS A 125 -11.80 -8.63 -8.89
C CYS A 125 -10.59 -9.06 -8.08
N THR A 126 -9.41 -9.09 -8.74
CA THR A 126 -8.12 -8.87 -8.07
C THR A 126 -7.86 -7.37 -8.01
N LEU A 127 -7.98 -6.78 -6.84
CA LEU A 127 -7.87 -5.33 -6.63
C LEU A 127 -6.47 -4.95 -6.11
N CYS A 128 -5.78 -4.03 -6.78
CA CYS A 128 -4.65 -3.30 -6.20
C CYS A 128 -5.07 -1.83 -6.00
N LEU A 129 -5.23 -1.40 -4.76
CA LEU A 129 -5.73 -0.06 -4.43
C LEU A 129 -4.74 0.69 -3.54
N GLY A 130 -4.27 1.84 -4.03
CA GLY A 130 -3.51 2.80 -3.26
C GLY A 130 -4.13 4.19 -3.30
N GLY A 131 -3.88 5.02 -2.29
CA GLY A 131 -4.32 6.42 -2.32
C GLY A 131 -3.65 7.23 -3.44
N LEU A 132 -2.39 6.90 -3.79
CA LEU A 132 -1.72 7.44 -4.97
C LEU A 132 -1.59 6.43 -6.10
N VAL A 133 -1.10 5.22 -5.82
CA VAL A 133 -0.73 4.25 -6.86
C VAL A 133 -1.31 2.86 -6.55
N GLY A 134 -2.00 2.26 -7.52
CA GLY A 134 -2.48 0.88 -7.39
C GLY A 134 -1.33 -0.13 -7.36
N ASP A 135 -0.52 -0.13 -8.41
CA ASP A 135 0.63 -1.03 -8.59
C ASP A 135 1.90 -0.24 -8.91
N LEU A 136 2.84 -0.24 -7.97
CA LEU A 136 4.17 0.32 -8.12
C LEU A 136 5.13 -0.80 -8.47
N ASP A 137 5.74 -0.68 -9.65
CA ASP A 137 6.45 -1.79 -10.26
C ASP A 137 7.81 -1.35 -10.79
N SER A 138 8.82 -2.18 -10.62
CA SER A 138 10.13 -1.97 -11.23
C SER A 138 10.66 -3.24 -11.87
N TYR A 139 11.03 -3.10 -13.15
CA TYR A 139 11.56 -4.18 -13.97
C TYR A 139 12.91 -3.80 -14.56
N GLY A 140 13.87 -4.74 -14.47
CA GLY A 140 15.22 -4.61 -15.00
C GLY A 140 16.25 -4.27 -13.92
N SER A 141 17.47 -4.78 -14.08
CA SER A 141 18.55 -4.63 -13.09
C SER A 141 19.11 -3.22 -12.96
N GLU A 142 18.85 -2.34 -13.94
CA GLU A 142 19.33 -0.95 -13.97
C GLU A 142 18.21 0.08 -13.80
N VAL A 143 16.98 -0.36 -13.50
CA VAL A 143 15.82 0.55 -13.43
C VAL A 143 15.22 0.57 -12.04
N GLU A 144 14.95 1.78 -11.57
CA GLU A 144 14.61 2.08 -10.19
C GLU A 144 13.25 2.79 -10.13
N VAL A 145 12.50 2.57 -9.06
CA VAL A 145 11.45 3.50 -8.63
C VAL A 145 11.94 4.25 -7.41
N ALA A 146 11.90 5.58 -7.46
CA ALA A 146 12.33 6.44 -6.37
C ALA A 146 11.16 7.25 -5.80
N LEU A 147 10.91 7.11 -4.50
CA LEU A 147 10.06 8.03 -3.76
C LEU A 147 10.94 9.14 -3.17
N ARG A 148 10.54 10.41 -3.31
CA ARG A 148 11.35 11.55 -2.86
C ARG A 148 10.53 12.60 -2.12
N GLY A 149 11.08 13.11 -1.02
CA GLY A 149 10.38 14.11 -0.22
C GLY A 149 9.10 13.54 0.39
N LYS A 150 8.00 14.29 0.34
CA LYS A 150 6.74 13.90 0.97
C LYS A 150 5.81 13.19 0.00
N ILE A 151 5.43 11.95 0.30
CA ILE A 151 4.45 11.17 -0.46
C ILE A 151 3.30 10.85 0.49
N ILE A 152 2.19 11.55 0.36
CA ILE A 152 1.15 11.57 1.39
C ILE A 152 -0.20 11.20 0.80
N ASN A 153 -0.90 10.27 1.43
CA ASN A 153 -2.34 10.08 1.24
C ASN A 153 -3.10 10.64 2.45
N GLU A 154 -4.04 11.55 2.21
CA GLU A 154 -5.00 12.11 3.18
C GLU A 154 -6.44 11.68 2.89
N GLY A 155 -6.71 11.15 1.69
CA GLY A 155 -8.05 10.70 1.27
C GLY A 155 -8.38 9.31 1.79
N ASN A 156 -9.65 9.04 2.02
CA ASN A 156 -10.12 7.75 2.53
C ASN A 156 -10.25 6.74 1.40
N LEU A 157 -9.96 5.47 1.70
CA LEU A 157 -10.16 4.37 0.75
C LEU A 157 -11.29 3.48 1.24
N THR A 158 -12.32 3.29 0.42
CA THR A 158 -13.47 2.44 0.73
C THR A 158 -13.63 1.35 -0.32
N VAL A 159 -13.73 0.09 0.13
CA VAL A 159 -13.84 -1.09 -0.73
C VAL A 159 -15.06 -1.91 -0.31
N ASN A 160 -16.03 -2.10 -1.21
CA ASN A 160 -17.27 -2.81 -0.89
C ASN A 160 -17.95 -3.52 -2.09
N PRO A 161 -18.08 -4.85 -2.11
CA PRO A 161 -17.21 -5.85 -1.50
C PRO A 161 -16.02 -6.23 -2.43
N CYS A 162 -15.03 -6.95 -1.91
CA CYS A 162 -13.96 -7.57 -2.72
C CYS A 162 -13.66 -9.01 -2.27
N SER A 163 -12.89 -9.75 -3.09
CA SER A 163 -12.55 -11.16 -2.88
C SER A 163 -11.07 -11.49 -2.92
N ASP A 164 -10.25 -10.62 -3.53
CA ASP A 164 -8.79 -10.70 -3.61
C ASP A 164 -8.25 -9.27 -3.71
N ALA A 165 -7.44 -8.83 -2.73
CA ALA A 165 -7.03 -7.44 -2.66
C ALA A 165 -5.64 -7.20 -2.05
N TYR A 166 -4.97 -6.21 -2.64
CA TYR A 166 -3.74 -5.57 -2.20
C TYR A 166 -4.07 -4.10 -1.93
N ILE A 167 -4.28 -3.74 -0.67
CA ILE A 167 -4.77 -2.42 -0.27
C ILE A 167 -3.73 -1.75 0.60
N GLY A 168 -3.24 -0.60 0.16
CA GLY A 168 -2.38 0.28 0.94
C GLY A 168 -2.94 1.68 0.97
N GLY A 169 -2.80 2.42 2.07
CA GLY A 169 -3.26 3.81 2.08
C GLY A 169 -2.52 4.70 1.08
N VAL A 170 -1.27 4.37 0.72
CA VAL A 170 -0.52 5.09 -0.32
C VAL A 170 -0.35 4.25 -1.57
N ILE A 171 0.09 3.00 -1.42
CA ILE A 171 0.42 2.08 -2.53
C ILE A 171 -0.27 0.74 -2.31
N GLY A 172 -1.08 0.28 -3.27
CA GLY A 172 -1.74 -1.03 -3.15
C GLY A 172 -0.75 -2.19 -3.13
N ARG A 173 0.05 -2.28 -4.19
CA ARG A 173 1.10 -3.26 -4.35
C ARG A 173 2.40 -2.58 -4.78
N ALA A 174 3.49 -2.93 -4.12
CA ALA A 174 4.85 -2.59 -4.51
C ALA A 174 5.61 -3.88 -4.76
N THR A 175 5.73 -4.28 -6.02
CA THR A 175 6.50 -5.46 -6.42
C THR A 175 7.67 -5.06 -7.28
N ASN A 176 8.78 -5.76 -7.11
CA ASN A 176 10.02 -5.29 -7.67
C ASN A 176 10.94 -6.43 -8.11
N TYR A 177 11.34 -6.37 -9.38
CA TYR A 177 12.47 -7.12 -9.94
C TYR A 177 13.77 -6.28 -10.02
N GLY A 178 13.69 -4.94 -9.98
CA GLY A 178 14.78 -3.93 -9.82
C GLY A 178 14.95 -3.38 -8.38
N LYS A 179 15.04 -2.05 -8.16
CA LYS A 179 15.15 -1.39 -6.82
C LYS A 179 14.04 -0.35 -6.55
N ILE A 180 13.56 -0.26 -5.30
CA ILE A 180 12.61 0.78 -4.84
C ILE A 180 13.29 1.61 -3.76
N PHE A 181 13.62 2.87 -4.05
CA PHE A 181 14.38 3.74 -3.17
C PHE A 181 13.47 4.56 -2.25
N ILE A 182 13.58 4.32 -0.94
CA ILE A 182 12.86 5.02 0.13
C ILE A 182 13.83 5.25 1.30
N LYS A 183 14.63 6.32 1.24
CA LYS A 183 15.63 6.64 2.28
C LYS A 183 15.93 8.14 2.38
N GLU A 184 16.61 8.54 3.44
CA GLU A 184 17.02 9.93 3.73
C GLU A 184 15.82 10.86 3.96
N ASN A 185 15.63 11.90 3.16
CA ASN A 185 14.58 12.91 3.36
C ASN A 185 13.20 12.47 2.81
N VAL A 186 12.97 11.17 2.72
CA VAL A 186 11.70 10.60 2.22
C VAL A 186 10.76 10.39 3.40
N CYS A 187 9.49 10.69 3.20
CA CYS A 187 8.44 10.34 4.15
C CYS A 187 7.20 9.89 3.38
N VAL A 188 6.79 8.64 3.60
CA VAL A 188 5.61 8.04 2.98
C VAL A 188 4.54 7.88 4.06
N GLU A 189 3.50 8.71 3.98
CA GLU A 189 2.49 8.82 5.04
C GLU A 189 1.10 8.45 4.52
N ASN A 190 0.37 7.65 5.28
CA ASN A 190 -1.08 7.56 5.15
C ASN A 190 -1.78 8.20 6.34
N LYS A 191 -2.74 9.08 6.06
CA LYS A 191 -3.60 9.76 7.04
C LYS A 191 -5.08 9.45 6.84
N GLY A 192 -5.47 8.95 5.67
CA GLY A 192 -6.84 8.57 5.36
C GLY A 192 -7.20 7.22 5.97
N ASP A 193 -8.47 7.05 6.33
CA ASP A 193 -8.97 5.76 6.82
C ASP A 193 -9.15 4.76 5.67
N LEU A 194 -8.88 3.49 5.96
CA LEU A 194 -9.14 2.36 5.08
C LEU A 194 -10.36 1.60 5.59
N THR A 195 -11.41 1.48 4.79
CA THR A 195 -12.60 0.70 5.11
C THR A 195 -12.83 -0.36 4.06
N VAL A 196 -12.74 -1.63 4.46
CA VAL A 196 -12.78 -2.78 3.55
C VAL A 196 -13.87 -3.73 4.01
N GLN A 197 -14.80 -4.06 3.13
CA GLN A 197 -15.77 -5.12 3.31
C GLN A 197 -15.43 -6.28 2.38
N TRP A 198 -15.27 -7.47 2.95
CA TRP A 198 -15.02 -8.68 2.18
C TRP A 198 -16.31 -9.32 1.68
N LYS A 199 -16.19 -10.14 0.65
CA LYS A 199 -17.27 -11.00 0.18
C LYS A 199 -17.34 -12.29 1.03
N ALA A 200 -18.52 -12.59 1.58
CA ALA A 200 -18.72 -13.70 2.52
C ALA A 200 -18.28 -15.07 1.98
N ASP A 201 -18.55 -15.35 0.70
CA ASP A 201 -18.26 -16.59 0.00
C ASP A 201 -16.95 -16.57 -0.81
N ALA A 202 -16.08 -15.56 -0.58
CA ALA A 202 -14.76 -15.53 -1.21
C ALA A 202 -13.95 -16.79 -0.87
N GLN A 203 -13.29 -17.34 -1.89
CA GLN A 203 -12.39 -18.49 -1.75
C GLN A 203 -11.15 -18.12 -0.94
N PRO A 204 -10.42 -19.11 -0.38
CA PRO A 204 -9.22 -18.86 0.40
C PRO A 204 -8.06 -18.37 -0.48
N ASP A 205 -8.03 -17.06 -0.75
CA ASP A 205 -6.88 -16.35 -1.31
C ASP A 205 -6.18 -15.52 -0.23
N HIS A 206 -4.92 -15.14 -0.50
CA HIS A 206 -4.14 -14.29 0.40
C HIS A 206 -4.39 -12.83 0.05
N SER A 207 -4.83 -12.06 1.03
CA SER A 207 -5.10 -10.63 0.87
C SER A 207 -4.28 -9.82 1.83
N TYR A 208 -3.79 -8.68 1.34
CA TYR A 208 -2.77 -7.87 2.02
C TYR A 208 -3.31 -6.46 2.22
N ILE A 209 -3.45 -6.06 3.48
CA ILE A 209 -3.99 -4.76 3.85
C ILE A 209 -2.97 -4.06 4.75
N GLY A 210 -2.41 -2.96 4.26
CA GLY A 210 -1.47 -2.13 4.99
C GLY A 210 -1.96 -0.70 5.10
N GLY A 211 -1.67 0.00 6.19
CA GLY A 211 -1.99 1.43 6.27
C GLY A 211 -1.20 2.26 5.26
N VAL A 212 0.01 1.86 4.88
CA VAL A 212 0.82 2.54 3.85
C VAL A 212 0.89 1.71 2.57
N VAL A 213 1.33 0.45 2.67
CA VAL A 213 1.52 -0.45 1.53
C VAL A 213 0.81 -1.77 1.76
N GLY A 214 -0.01 -2.25 0.82
CA GLY A 214 -0.66 -3.55 0.96
C GLY A 214 0.35 -4.70 0.94
N LEU A 215 0.96 -4.92 -0.23
CA LEU A 215 2.04 -5.89 -0.42
C LEU A 215 3.33 -5.19 -0.83
N PHE A 216 4.41 -5.40 -0.08
CA PHE A 216 5.71 -4.82 -0.38
C PHE A 216 6.78 -5.92 -0.54
N LYS A 217 7.17 -6.18 -1.79
CA LYS A 217 8.24 -7.10 -2.19
C LYS A 217 9.36 -6.34 -2.86
N THR A 218 10.56 -6.36 -2.29
CA THR A 218 11.68 -5.54 -2.82
C THR A 218 13.04 -6.22 -2.74
N ASN A 219 13.95 -5.84 -3.64
CA ASN A 219 15.40 -6.12 -3.51
C ASN A 219 16.15 -4.94 -2.89
N GLU A 220 15.47 -3.84 -2.55
CA GLU A 220 16.10 -2.72 -1.85
C GLU A 220 16.45 -3.15 -0.43
N THR A 221 17.68 -2.86 -0.01
CA THR A 221 18.14 -3.24 1.33
C THR A 221 17.68 -2.25 2.37
N ASP A 222 17.52 -0.97 2.06
CA ASP A 222 17.16 0.06 3.05
C ASP A 222 15.76 0.62 2.77
N ILE A 223 14.86 0.53 3.77
CA ILE A 223 13.48 1.02 3.66
C ILE A 223 13.20 1.89 4.88
N GLU A 224 13.01 3.19 4.67
CA GLU A 224 12.89 4.16 5.76
C GLU A 224 11.55 4.91 5.72
N HIS A 225 11.07 5.35 6.90
CA HIS A 225 10.07 6.41 7.04
C HIS A 225 8.69 6.10 6.41
N LEU A 226 8.11 4.94 6.75
CA LEU A 226 6.73 4.57 6.38
C LEU A 226 5.81 4.73 7.59
N HIS A 227 4.91 5.72 7.54
CA HIS A 227 4.08 6.09 8.68
C HIS A 227 2.59 6.02 8.37
N ASN A 228 1.82 5.37 9.24
CA ASN A 228 0.37 5.31 9.17
C ASN A 228 -0.29 5.99 10.36
N TRP A 229 -1.24 6.87 10.06
CA TRP A 229 -2.07 7.59 11.02
C TRP A 229 -3.56 7.22 10.87
N GLY A 230 -3.96 6.76 9.69
CA GLY A 230 -5.34 6.38 9.38
C GLY A 230 -5.72 5.02 9.95
N ASN A 231 -6.99 4.85 10.33
CA ASN A 231 -7.49 3.59 10.84
C ASN A 231 -7.71 2.60 9.70
N ILE A 232 -7.52 1.32 9.99
CA ILE A 232 -7.83 0.21 9.10
C ILE A 232 -9.04 -0.52 9.67
N ARG A 233 -10.13 -0.58 8.91
CA ARG A 233 -11.37 -1.26 9.29
C ARG A 233 -11.66 -2.35 8.27
N LEU A 234 -11.63 -3.60 8.73
CA LEU A 234 -11.97 -4.76 7.92
C LEU A 234 -13.25 -5.41 8.46
N ASP A 235 -14.22 -5.62 7.57
CA ASP A 235 -15.32 -6.54 7.80
C ASP A 235 -15.09 -7.82 7.01
N THR A 236 -14.78 -8.92 7.70
CA THR A 236 -14.44 -10.20 7.07
C THR A 236 -15.66 -10.93 6.52
N GLN A 237 -16.88 -10.57 6.96
CA GLN A 237 -18.11 -11.31 6.66
C GLN A 237 -18.02 -12.82 6.93
N ASN A 238 -17.19 -13.25 7.91
CA ASN A 238 -16.91 -14.67 8.22
C ASN A 238 -16.44 -15.48 7.00
N THR A 239 -15.71 -14.86 6.08
CA THR A 239 -15.09 -15.55 4.95
C THR A 239 -13.96 -16.50 5.39
N SER A 240 -13.62 -17.46 4.53
CA SER A 240 -12.43 -18.31 4.67
C SER A 240 -11.16 -17.71 4.07
N ALA A 241 -11.19 -16.48 3.57
CA ALA A 241 -10.01 -15.79 3.05
C ALA A 241 -8.90 -15.61 4.11
N THR A 242 -7.66 -15.60 3.65
CA THR A 242 -6.48 -15.38 4.51
C THR A 242 -6.10 -13.91 4.47
N PHE A 243 -6.00 -13.28 5.64
CA PHE A 243 -5.69 -11.86 5.75
C PHE A 243 -4.32 -11.63 6.38
N ASN A 244 -3.49 -10.87 5.69
CA ASN A 244 -2.27 -10.28 6.22
C ASN A 244 -2.50 -8.78 6.42
N ILE A 245 -2.62 -8.36 7.69
CA ILE A 245 -3.00 -7.00 8.04
C ILE A 245 -1.91 -6.36 8.90
N GLY A 246 -1.40 -5.22 8.46
CA GLY A 246 -0.45 -4.43 9.22
C GLY A 246 -0.82 -2.96 9.24
N GLY A 247 -0.52 -2.27 10.34
CA GLY A 247 -0.72 -0.83 10.43
C GLY A 247 0.08 -0.06 9.37
N VAL A 248 1.23 -0.57 8.93
CA VAL A 248 2.06 0.01 7.86
C VAL A 248 2.04 -0.87 6.61
N CYS A 249 2.43 -2.15 6.74
CA CYS A 249 2.49 -3.10 5.62
C CYS A 249 1.62 -4.33 5.87
N GLY A 250 0.79 -4.72 4.91
CA GLY A 250 0.11 -6.02 4.96
C GLY A 250 1.13 -7.16 4.90
N GLU A 251 2.01 -7.12 3.90
CA GLU A 251 3.21 -7.97 3.82
C GLU A 251 4.46 -7.17 3.46
N LEU A 252 5.60 -7.50 4.09
CA LEU A 252 6.92 -6.96 3.76
C LEU A 252 7.96 -8.07 3.67
N THR A 253 8.40 -8.40 2.45
CA THR A 253 9.39 -9.47 2.21
C THR A 253 10.45 -9.04 1.19
N PRO A 254 11.67 -9.56 1.29
CA PRO A 254 12.62 -9.43 0.19
C PRO A 254 12.12 -10.24 -1.02
N HIS A 255 12.32 -9.71 -2.21
CA HIS A 255 12.04 -10.46 -3.44
C HIS A 255 13.04 -11.62 -3.62
N ASN A 256 14.32 -11.39 -3.29
CA ASN A 256 15.37 -12.41 -3.30
C ASN A 256 15.73 -12.86 -1.86
N TYR A 257 16.83 -13.60 -1.68
CA TYR A 257 17.32 -14.04 -0.36
C TYR A 257 18.17 -12.98 0.36
N GLU A 258 18.27 -11.76 -0.19
CA GLU A 258 18.97 -10.66 0.46
C GLU A 258 18.13 -10.08 1.58
N ARG A 259 18.79 -9.70 2.68
CA ARG A 259 18.11 -9.14 3.84
C ARG A 259 17.76 -7.68 3.59
N ILE A 260 16.56 -7.29 3.97
CA ILE A 260 16.15 -5.88 4.03
C ILE A 260 16.26 -5.32 5.47
N TYR A 261 16.41 -4.01 5.58
CA TYR A 261 16.66 -3.25 6.80
C TYR A 261 15.59 -2.17 6.94
N PRO A 262 14.37 -2.53 7.40
CA PRO A 262 13.33 -1.55 7.62
C PRO A 262 13.65 -0.70 8.85
N LEU A 263 13.62 0.62 8.69
CA LEU A 263 13.92 1.62 9.70
C LEU A 263 12.77 2.64 9.79
N ASP A 264 12.41 3.02 11.02
CA ASP A 264 11.41 4.07 11.29
C ASP A 264 10.04 3.78 10.62
N LEU A 265 9.49 2.61 10.95
CA LEU A 265 8.12 2.25 10.59
C LEU A 265 7.21 2.58 11.77
N TYR A 266 6.17 3.39 11.53
CA TYR A 266 5.33 3.92 12.59
C TYR A 266 3.85 3.72 12.29
N ASN A 267 3.10 3.16 13.24
CA ASN A 267 1.64 3.08 13.17
C ASN A 267 0.99 3.75 14.38
N ALA A 268 0.11 4.71 14.15
CA ALA A 268 -0.82 5.26 15.15
C ALA A 268 -2.30 4.94 14.87
N GLY A 269 -2.62 4.48 13.65
CA GLY A 269 -3.97 4.11 13.27
C GLY A 269 -4.44 2.81 13.94
N ASN A 270 -5.72 2.75 14.33
CA ASN A 270 -6.27 1.51 14.88
C ASN A 270 -6.53 0.50 13.78
N ILE A 271 -6.38 -0.79 14.10
CA ILE A 271 -6.76 -1.92 13.26
C ILE A 271 -8.01 -2.54 13.87
N GLU A 272 -9.15 -2.40 13.20
CA GLU A 272 -10.45 -2.89 13.63
C GLU A 272 -10.93 -4.03 12.71
N ILE A 273 -11.13 -5.22 13.27
CA ILE A 273 -11.60 -6.40 12.53
C ILE A 273 -12.97 -6.82 13.07
N LYS A 274 -13.95 -6.77 12.17
CA LYS A 274 -15.32 -7.25 12.40
C LYS A 274 -15.46 -8.70 11.93
N HIS A 275 -16.23 -9.47 12.69
CA HIS A 275 -16.47 -10.90 12.48
C HIS A 275 -15.22 -11.78 12.68
N ASP A 276 -15.36 -13.09 12.46
CA ASP A 276 -14.31 -14.06 12.74
C ASP A 276 -13.22 -14.05 11.65
N LEU A 277 -11.98 -14.34 12.07
CA LEU A 277 -10.87 -14.71 11.18
C LEU A 277 -10.82 -16.24 11.09
N LEU A 278 -11.49 -16.82 10.10
CA LEU A 278 -11.63 -18.28 9.99
C LEU A 278 -10.39 -18.99 9.45
N ALA A 279 -9.60 -18.32 8.61
CA ALA A 279 -8.38 -18.90 8.05
C ALA A 279 -7.27 -19.02 9.10
N GLU A 280 -6.73 -20.22 9.24
CA GLU A 280 -5.69 -20.55 10.23
C GLU A 280 -4.45 -19.66 10.12
N PHE A 281 -4.08 -19.26 8.90
CA PHE A 281 -2.84 -18.56 8.59
C PHE A 281 -3.00 -17.05 8.43
N SER A 282 -4.15 -16.47 8.79
CA SER A 282 -4.25 -15.00 8.84
C SER A 282 -3.26 -14.43 9.85
N ALA A 283 -2.63 -13.31 9.52
CA ALA A 283 -1.60 -12.67 10.32
C ALA A 283 -1.86 -11.17 10.51
N ILE A 284 -1.91 -10.74 11.78
CA ILE A 284 -2.21 -9.36 12.18
C ILE A 284 -1.03 -8.82 12.99
N GLY A 285 -0.42 -7.74 12.52
CA GLY A 285 0.59 -7.00 13.26
C GLY A 285 0.19 -5.54 13.42
N GLY A 286 0.49 -4.93 14.57
CA GLY A 286 0.26 -3.49 14.73
C GLY A 286 1.04 -2.65 13.72
N VAL A 287 2.17 -3.16 13.18
CA VAL A 287 2.91 -2.53 12.08
C VAL A 287 2.93 -3.39 10.83
N ILE A 288 3.28 -4.68 10.92
CA ILE A 288 3.41 -5.56 9.74
C ILE A 288 2.66 -6.86 9.95
N GLY A 289 1.76 -7.22 9.02
CA GLY A 289 1.00 -8.46 9.07
C GLY A 289 1.87 -9.70 8.84
N SER A 290 2.46 -9.81 7.65
CA SER A 290 3.37 -10.89 7.24
C SER A 290 4.74 -10.33 6.86
N PHE A 291 5.82 -11.02 7.21
CA PHE A 291 7.16 -10.53 6.92
C PHE A 291 8.20 -11.64 6.76
N GLY A 292 9.36 -11.33 6.20
CA GLY A 292 10.47 -12.30 6.07
C GLY A 292 11.80 -11.62 5.80
N GLY A 293 12.92 -12.30 6.07
CA GLY A 293 14.27 -11.85 5.69
C GLY A 293 14.62 -10.40 6.04
N SER A 294 14.28 -9.93 7.25
CA SER A 294 14.34 -8.50 7.60
C SER A 294 15.08 -8.22 8.91
N SER A 295 15.77 -7.07 9.05
CA SER A 295 16.30 -6.58 10.34
C SER A 295 15.66 -5.24 10.68
N PHE A 296 14.78 -5.25 11.67
CA PHE A 296 13.88 -4.14 12.01
C PHE A 296 14.47 -3.20 13.05
N HIS A 297 14.49 -1.90 12.75
CA HIS A 297 14.89 -0.82 13.66
C HIS A 297 13.80 0.25 13.75
N GLN A 298 13.65 0.86 14.94
CA GLN A 298 12.66 1.92 15.20
C GLN A 298 11.24 1.59 14.71
N VAL A 299 10.81 0.34 14.86
CA VAL A 299 9.44 -0.06 14.53
C VAL A 299 8.54 0.23 15.71
N VAL A 300 7.56 1.12 15.55
CA VAL A 300 6.72 1.63 16.64
C VAL A 300 5.24 1.45 16.33
N ASN A 301 4.50 0.91 17.29
CA ASN A 301 3.05 0.86 17.26
C ASN A 301 2.42 1.64 18.43
N GLU A 302 1.48 2.50 18.11
CA GLU A 302 0.58 3.23 19.03
C GLU A 302 -0.90 2.92 18.78
N GLY A 303 -1.21 2.34 17.62
CA GLY A 303 -2.57 1.96 17.23
C GLY A 303 -3.05 0.68 17.92
N LYS A 304 -4.33 0.64 18.31
CA LYS A 304 -4.94 -0.54 18.94
C LYS A 304 -5.33 -1.56 17.89
N ILE A 305 -5.18 -2.85 18.22
CA ILE A 305 -5.75 -3.96 17.46
C ILE A 305 -7.03 -4.41 18.16
N ILE A 306 -8.16 -4.28 17.48
CA ILE A 306 -9.50 -4.58 18.00
C ILE A 306 -10.12 -5.66 17.13
N VAL A 307 -10.31 -6.85 17.69
CA VAL A 307 -10.96 -7.98 17.02
C VAL A 307 -12.25 -8.30 17.76
N SER A 308 -13.39 -8.17 17.08
CA SER A 308 -14.71 -8.38 17.68
C SER A 308 -15.19 -9.83 17.65
N GLY A 309 -14.75 -10.61 16.65
CA GLY A 309 -15.01 -12.05 16.55
C GLY A 309 -13.87 -12.89 17.11
N LYS A 310 -13.84 -14.16 16.70
CA LYS A 310 -12.73 -15.06 16.97
C LYS A 310 -11.49 -14.62 16.18
N GLY A 311 -10.40 -14.32 16.91
CA GLY A 311 -9.10 -14.00 16.32
C GLY A 311 -8.36 -15.21 15.75
N CYS A 312 -7.19 -14.96 15.18
CA CYS A 312 -6.27 -15.98 14.67
C CYS A 312 -5.08 -16.21 15.61
N LYS A 313 -4.23 -17.19 15.29
CA LYS A 313 -3.01 -17.51 16.07
C LYS A 313 -1.93 -16.42 15.96
N TYR A 314 -1.89 -15.69 14.85
CA TYR A 314 -0.78 -14.81 14.49
C TYR A 314 -1.15 -13.33 14.69
N ILE A 315 -1.59 -12.96 15.90
CA ILE A 315 -1.85 -11.56 16.29
C ILE A 315 -0.73 -11.07 17.20
N SER A 316 -0.08 -9.96 16.82
CA SER A 316 1.03 -9.34 17.53
C SER A 316 0.97 -7.82 17.51
N GLY A 317 1.56 -7.16 18.51
CA GLY A 317 1.62 -5.71 18.64
C GLY A 317 2.51 -5.01 17.61
N LEU A 318 3.55 -5.68 17.09
CA LEU A 318 4.38 -5.14 15.98
C LEU A 318 4.30 -6.03 14.74
N LEU A 319 4.73 -7.29 14.87
CA LEU A 319 5.02 -8.18 13.76
C LEU A 319 4.16 -9.46 13.83
N GLY A 320 3.24 -9.65 12.88
CA GLY A 320 2.26 -10.74 12.88
C GLY A 320 2.89 -12.13 12.67
N SER A 321 3.16 -12.53 11.43
CA SER A 321 3.69 -13.85 11.06
C SER A 321 5.00 -13.75 10.27
N GLU A 322 6.00 -14.56 10.66
CA GLU A 322 7.27 -14.69 9.95
C GLU A 322 7.16 -15.78 8.85
N SER A 323 7.44 -15.40 7.61
CA SER A 323 7.63 -16.31 6.48
C SER A 323 9.00 -16.99 6.57
N SER A 324 9.00 -18.31 6.69
CA SER A 324 10.21 -19.13 6.78
C SER A 324 11.03 -19.19 5.49
N ILE A 325 10.50 -18.68 4.38
CA ILE A 325 11.11 -18.79 3.05
C ILE A 325 12.28 -17.81 2.89
N HIS A 326 12.23 -16.66 3.56
CA HIS A 326 13.14 -15.53 3.28
C HIS A 326 14.31 -15.40 4.26
N GLY A 327 14.62 -16.46 5.02
CA GLY A 327 15.71 -16.46 5.99
C GLY A 327 15.39 -15.75 7.31
N ASN A 328 16.40 -15.59 8.18
CA ASN A 328 16.21 -15.10 9.55
C ASN A 328 15.87 -13.61 9.61
N CYS A 329 14.81 -13.27 10.36
CA CYS A 329 14.51 -11.88 10.75
C CYS A 329 15.20 -11.46 12.05
N TYR A 330 15.36 -10.17 12.33
CA TYR A 330 15.88 -9.66 13.61
C TYR A 330 15.05 -8.46 14.06
N LEU A 331 14.69 -8.41 15.34
CA LEU A 331 13.94 -7.30 15.92
C LEU A 331 14.83 -6.58 16.94
N HIS A 332 15.22 -5.34 16.66
CA HIS A 332 16.12 -4.62 17.56
C HIS A 332 15.37 -4.02 18.75
N SER A 333 16.07 -3.86 19.88
CA SER A 333 15.48 -3.37 21.14
C SER A 333 14.95 -1.92 21.08
N CYS A 334 15.17 -1.20 19.99
CA CYS A 334 14.58 0.11 19.71
C CYS A 334 13.16 0.02 19.14
N CYS A 335 12.65 -1.17 18.84
CA CYS A 335 11.28 -1.39 18.38
C CYS A 335 10.33 -1.53 19.58
N VAL A 336 9.20 -0.83 19.55
CA VAL A 336 8.32 -0.67 20.71
C VAL A 336 6.85 -0.73 20.31
N ASP A 337 6.10 -1.68 20.87
CA ASP A 337 4.64 -1.58 20.93
C ASP A 337 4.27 -0.80 22.21
N LYS A 338 3.75 0.41 22.03
CA LYS A 338 3.32 1.28 23.13
C LYS A 338 1.93 0.91 23.66
N VAL A 339 1.17 0.08 22.94
CA VAL A 339 -0.16 -0.37 23.37
C VAL A 339 -0.06 -1.53 24.34
N GLY A 340 0.77 -2.53 24.03
CA GLY A 340 1.09 -3.64 24.94
C GLY A 340 -0.04 -4.65 25.16
N ALA A 341 -1.06 -4.66 24.28
CA ALA A 341 -2.19 -5.59 24.37
C ALA A 341 -1.84 -7.00 23.85
N TYR A 342 -0.84 -7.10 22.97
CA TYR A 342 -0.38 -8.34 22.34
C TYR A 342 1.15 -8.45 22.46
N PRO A 343 1.72 -9.66 22.30
CA PRO A 343 3.18 -9.81 22.20
C PRO A 343 3.72 -8.96 21.05
N VAL A 344 4.90 -8.34 21.22
CA VAL A 344 5.53 -7.56 20.13
C VAL A 344 5.74 -8.41 18.87
N TRP A 345 6.05 -9.69 19.04
CA TRP A 345 6.24 -10.67 17.99
C TRP A 345 5.91 -12.07 18.53
N ASN A 346 4.93 -12.75 17.93
CA ASN A 346 4.52 -14.09 18.29
C ASN A 346 5.28 -15.17 17.48
N ILE A 347 6.37 -15.72 18.04
CA ILE A 347 7.20 -16.72 17.35
C ILE A 347 6.69 -18.13 17.69
N SER A 348 6.07 -18.83 16.74
CA SER A 348 5.59 -20.19 16.96
C SER A 348 6.51 -21.32 16.49
N TYR A 349 7.52 -21.04 15.64
CA TYR A 349 8.29 -22.10 14.95
C TYR A 349 9.81 -22.14 15.23
N HIS A 350 10.42 -21.08 15.78
CA HIS A 350 11.87 -21.08 16.05
C HIS A 350 12.23 -20.35 17.37
N PRO A 351 12.64 -21.07 18.43
CA PRO A 351 12.94 -20.48 19.74
C PRO A 351 14.26 -19.71 19.82
N VAL A 352 14.97 -19.51 18.70
CA VAL A 352 16.17 -18.66 18.69
C VAL A 352 15.68 -17.22 18.72
N THR A 353 15.67 -16.62 19.91
CA THR A 353 15.35 -15.22 20.13
C THR A 353 16.16 -14.34 19.17
N LYS A 354 15.49 -13.80 18.15
CA LYS A 354 16.07 -12.87 17.18
C LYS A 354 15.92 -11.41 17.64
N GLN A 355 15.64 -11.21 18.94
CA GLN A 355 15.67 -9.90 19.58
C GLN A 355 17.12 -9.53 19.89
N VAL A 356 17.58 -8.42 19.33
CA VAL A 356 18.97 -7.99 19.42
C VAL A 356 19.07 -6.62 20.09
N PRO A 357 20.07 -6.38 20.96
CA PRO A 357 20.32 -5.05 21.49
C PRO A 357 20.62 -4.08 20.34
N CYS A 358 19.88 -2.98 20.28
CA CYS A 358 20.21 -1.89 19.38
C CYS A 358 21.47 -1.19 19.90
N LYS A 359 22.51 -1.11 19.06
CA LYS A 359 23.75 -0.37 19.36
C LYS A 359 23.81 1.00 18.68
N GLU A 360 22.80 1.32 17.88
CA GLU A 360 22.75 2.55 17.12
C GLU A 360 22.23 3.68 18.01
N ASN A 361 22.93 4.81 17.97
CA ASN A 361 22.45 6.03 18.61
C ASN A 361 21.44 6.67 17.66
N HIS A 362 20.20 6.21 17.75
CA HIS A 362 19.12 6.80 17.01
C HIS A 362 18.93 8.25 17.48
N PRO A 363 19.04 9.26 16.60
CA PRO A 363 18.60 10.60 16.97
C PRO A 363 17.14 10.46 17.40
N THR A 364 16.83 10.85 18.65
CA THR A 364 15.44 10.97 19.09
C THR A 364 14.79 12.00 18.17
N ASN A 365 14.01 11.54 17.19
CA ASN A 365 13.42 12.40 16.17
C ASN A 365 12.63 13.54 16.82
N GLN A 366 12.88 14.74 16.31
CA GLN A 366 12.14 15.96 16.63
C GLN A 366 10.65 15.74 16.31
N LYS A 367 9.82 16.24 17.22
CA LYS A 367 8.35 16.19 17.20
C LYS A 367 7.72 16.77 15.95
#